data_AF-A0A7S0RWL5-F1
#
_entry.id   AF-A0A7S0RWL5-F1
#
_cell.length_a   1.000
_cell.length_b   1.000
_cell.length_c   1.000
_cell.angle_alpha   90.00
_cell.angle_beta   90.00
_cell.angle_gamma   90.00
#
_symmetry.space_group_name_H-M   'P 1'
#
loop_
_entity.id
_entity.type
_entity.pdbx_description
1 polymer ?
#
loop_
_entity_poly.entity_id
_entity_poly.type
_entity_poly.pdbx_seq_one_letter_code
_entity_poly.pdbx_strand_id
1 'polypeptide(L)'
;GRILVCAGGHPSMGPGGWPAEEEHPQRAFLASMAADFLLHVGAEAARTAAHIDVLAGARVPVGAPLLEPMLQRCGGALVLHEGFGERLAADLAAAPLRQKAAHGLVDVRVSAGLVVDHLIGPAEPLPSGDKLTAAAGAALKA
;
A
#
# COMPACT_ATOMS: atom_id res chain seq x y z
N GLY A 1 -7.05 7.98 -9.55
CA GLY A 1 -7.80 8.90 -8.66
C GLY A 1 -7.30 8.82 -7.22
N ARG A 2 -8.11 9.16 -6.22
CA ARG A 2 -7.88 8.80 -4.81
C ARG A 2 -9.13 8.06 -4.34
N ILE A 3 -8.95 6.95 -3.64
CA ILE A 3 -10.01 6.18 -3.02
C ILE A 3 -9.78 6.29 -1.52
N LEU A 4 -10.75 6.84 -0.81
CA LEU A 4 -10.67 7.04 0.63
C LEU A 4 -11.61 6.04 1.30
N VAL A 5 -11.06 5.13 2.09
CA VAL A 5 -11.80 4.09 2.79
C VAL A 5 -11.87 4.47 4.27
N CYS A 6 -13.09 4.69 4.76
CA CYS A 6 -13.35 4.84 6.19
C CYS A 6 -13.83 3.52 6.77
N ALA A 7 -13.07 2.92 7.68
CA ALA A 7 -13.37 1.58 8.21
C ALA A 7 -13.62 1.60 9.73
N GLY A 8 -14.57 0.79 10.19
CA GLY A 8 -14.87 0.59 11.62
C GLY A 8 -14.50 -0.80 12.15
N GLY A 9 -13.83 -1.62 11.34
CA GLY A 9 -13.50 -3.01 11.62
C GLY A 9 -12.92 -3.70 10.39
N HIS A 10 -12.56 -4.98 10.53
CA HIS A 10 -12.11 -5.78 9.40
C HIS A 10 -13.27 -6.17 8.46
N PRO A 11 -13.00 -6.40 7.17
CA PRO A 11 -13.96 -7.02 6.27
C PRO A 11 -14.24 -8.46 6.69
N SER A 12 -15.52 -8.79 6.89
CA SER A 12 -15.99 -10.13 7.27
C SER A 12 -16.60 -10.92 6.11
N MET A 13 -16.81 -10.28 4.96
CA MET A 13 -17.50 -10.85 3.80
C MET A 13 -16.79 -10.53 2.50
N GLY A 14 -16.94 -11.42 1.52
CA GLY A 14 -16.37 -11.25 0.18
C GLY A 14 -14.91 -11.69 0.08
N PRO A 15 -14.26 -11.44 -1.07
CA PRO A 15 -12.93 -11.99 -1.38
C PRO A 15 -11.80 -11.42 -0.51
N GLY A 16 -11.98 -10.24 0.07
CA GLY A 16 -11.05 -9.67 1.06
C GLY A 16 -11.45 -9.95 2.51
N GLY A 17 -12.48 -10.75 2.75
CA GLY A 17 -13.00 -11.02 4.09
C GLY A 17 -12.29 -12.18 4.79
N TRP A 18 -12.14 -12.10 6.10
CA TRP A 18 -11.63 -13.20 6.92
C TRP A 18 -12.33 -13.24 8.30
N PRO A 19 -12.28 -14.37 9.03
CA PRO A 19 -12.94 -14.51 10.32
C PRO A 19 -12.32 -13.64 11.40
N ALA A 20 -13.18 -13.07 12.26
CA ALA A 20 -12.77 -12.30 13.43
C ALA A 20 -12.14 -13.19 14.51
N GLU A 21 -12.70 -14.38 14.67
CA GLU A 21 -12.33 -15.37 15.67
C GLU A 21 -10.97 -15.99 15.35
N GLU A 22 -10.07 -16.03 16.33
CA GLU A 22 -8.73 -16.56 16.12
C GLU A 22 -8.73 -18.08 15.92
N GLU A 23 -9.66 -18.76 16.59
CA GLU A 23 -9.80 -20.22 16.60
C GLU A 23 -10.55 -20.77 15.38
N HIS A 24 -10.99 -19.90 14.45
CA HIS A 24 -11.73 -20.37 13.29
C HIS A 24 -10.87 -21.36 12.47
N PRO A 25 -11.36 -22.58 12.17
CA PRO A 25 -10.55 -23.67 11.62
C PRO A 25 -9.93 -23.35 10.25
N GLN A 26 -10.51 -22.40 9.51
CA GLN A 26 -10.03 -21.96 8.20
C GLN A 26 -9.40 -20.57 8.20
N ARG A 27 -9.14 -19.96 9.38
CA ARG A 27 -8.69 -18.56 9.47
C ARG A 27 -7.45 -18.28 8.63
N ALA A 28 -6.42 -19.13 8.75
CA ALA A 28 -5.17 -18.94 8.01
C ALA A 28 -5.38 -19.01 6.49
N PHE A 29 -6.19 -19.95 6.01
CA PHE A 29 -6.51 -20.07 4.59
C PHE A 29 -7.28 -18.86 4.07
N LEU A 30 -8.32 -18.42 4.79
CA LEU A 30 -9.13 -17.27 4.40
C LEU A 30 -8.32 -15.96 4.47
N ALA A 31 -7.47 -15.79 5.48
CA ALA A 31 -6.56 -14.66 5.57
C ALA A 31 -5.56 -14.62 4.40
N SER A 32 -5.04 -15.79 3.97
CA SER A 32 -4.18 -15.89 2.78
C SER A 32 -4.92 -15.46 1.51
N MET A 33 -6.15 -15.95 1.29
CA MET A 33 -6.93 -15.54 0.11
C MET A 33 -7.25 -14.04 0.15
N ALA A 34 -7.59 -13.51 1.33
CA ALA A 34 -7.83 -12.09 1.52
C ALA A 34 -6.57 -11.26 1.22
N ALA A 35 -5.39 -11.72 1.65
CA ALA A 35 -4.11 -11.08 1.36
C ALA A 35 -3.85 -11.02 -0.16
N ASP A 36 -4.01 -12.15 -0.86
CA ASP A 36 -3.81 -12.23 -2.31
C ASP A 36 -4.78 -11.29 -3.06
N PHE A 37 -6.04 -11.27 -2.64
CA PHE A 37 -7.04 -10.39 -3.21
C PHE A 37 -6.70 -8.91 -2.98
N LEU A 38 -6.36 -8.52 -1.74
CA LEU A 38 -6.00 -7.14 -1.41
C LEU A 38 -4.72 -6.70 -2.16
N LEU A 39 -3.72 -7.57 -2.26
CA LEU A 39 -2.51 -7.31 -3.07
C LEU A 39 -2.87 -7.04 -4.53
N HIS A 40 -3.77 -7.84 -5.12
CA HIS A 40 -4.26 -7.60 -6.47
C HIS A 40 -4.95 -6.24 -6.59
N VAL A 41 -5.84 -5.88 -5.65
CA VAL A 41 -6.50 -4.56 -5.63
C VAL A 41 -5.46 -3.42 -5.58
N GLY A 42 -4.42 -3.56 -4.76
CA GLY A 42 -3.35 -2.57 -4.67
C GLY A 42 -2.58 -2.41 -5.99
N ALA A 43 -2.27 -3.52 -6.66
CA ALA A 43 -1.63 -3.50 -7.98
C ALA A 43 -2.52 -2.83 -9.04
N GLU A 44 -3.84 -3.08 -9.02
CA GLU A 44 -4.77 -2.44 -9.97
C GLU A 44 -4.96 -0.96 -9.71
N ALA A 45 -4.95 -0.54 -8.45
CA ALA A 45 -4.92 0.86 -8.09
C ALA A 45 -3.63 1.52 -8.61
N ALA A 46 -2.46 0.91 -8.39
CA ALA A 46 -1.18 1.44 -8.87
C ALA A 46 -1.16 1.59 -10.40
N ARG A 47 -1.61 0.56 -11.14
CA ARG A 47 -1.69 0.56 -12.62
C ARG A 47 -2.56 1.70 -13.15
N THR A 48 -3.63 2.03 -12.44
CA THR A 48 -4.59 3.08 -12.83
C THR A 48 -4.29 4.45 -12.21
N ALA A 49 -3.08 4.63 -11.63
CA ALA A 49 -2.69 5.83 -10.92
C ALA A 49 -3.72 6.23 -9.83
N ALA A 50 -4.28 5.24 -9.15
CA ALA A 50 -5.13 5.40 -7.99
C ALA A 50 -4.35 5.11 -6.71
N HIS A 51 -4.55 5.96 -5.70
CA HIS A 51 -4.06 5.73 -4.34
C HIS A 51 -5.25 5.34 -3.49
N ILE A 52 -5.07 4.34 -2.65
CA ILE A 52 -6.08 3.92 -1.67
C ILE A 52 -5.57 4.39 -0.32
N ASP A 53 -6.33 5.22 0.40
CA ASP A 53 -6.04 5.53 1.80
C ASP A 53 -7.10 4.90 2.68
N VAL A 54 -6.68 4.25 3.76
CA VAL A 54 -7.59 3.65 4.75
C VAL A 54 -7.46 4.44 6.04
N LEU A 55 -8.55 5.05 6.47
CA LEU A 55 -8.68 5.68 7.78
C LEU A 55 -9.63 4.82 8.60
N ALA A 56 -9.11 4.14 9.61
CA ALA A 56 -9.88 3.24 10.43
C ALA A 56 -10.08 3.79 11.84
N GLY A 57 -11.33 3.83 12.29
CA GLY A 57 -11.72 4.21 13.65
C GLY A 57 -12.40 3.04 14.34
N ALA A 58 -11.66 2.20 15.04
CA ALA A 58 -12.22 0.98 15.60
C ALA A 58 -11.59 0.61 16.96
N ARG A 59 -12.43 0.04 17.83
CA ARG A 59 -11.98 -0.65 19.07
C ARG A 59 -11.71 -2.14 18.83
N VAL A 60 -11.85 -2.59 17.60
CA VAL A 60 -11.65 -3.97 17.17
C VAL A 60 -10.60 -4.01 16.07
N PRO A 61 -9.91 -5.15 15.86
CA PRO A 61 -8.93 -5.27 14.79
C PRO A 61 -9.54 -4.95 13.41
N VAL A 62 -8.81 -4.14 12.65
CA VAL A 62 -9.18 -3.76 11.27
C VAL A 62 -8.40 -4.55 10.22
N GLY A 63 -7.46 -5.39 10.66
CA GLY A 63 -6.58 -6.17 9.77
C GLY A 63 -5.45 -5.38 9.16
N ALA A 64 -4.82 -4.48 9.93
CA ALA A 64 -3.67 -3.70 9.46
C ALA A 64 -2.60 -4.54 8.73
N PRO A 65 -2.19 -5.73 9.22
CA PRO A 65 -1.18 -6.55 8.53
C PRO A 65 -1.60 -7.04 7.13
N LEU A 66 -2.90 -7.15 6.86
CA LEU A 66 -3.44 -7.54 5.55
C LEU A 66 -3.59 -6.33 4.62
N LEU A 67 -3.86 -5.15 5.18
CA LEU A 67 -4.06 -3.91 4.42
C LEU A 67 -2.75 -3.24 4.05
N GLU A 68 -1.74 -3.26 4.92
CA GLU A 68 -0.45 -2.58 4.71
C GLU A 68 0.24 -2.97 3.38
N PRO A 69 0.36 -4.26 3.01
CA PRO A 69 0.98 -4.65 1.74
C PRO A 69 0.24 -4.08 0.52
N MET A 70 -1.09 -4.07 0.52
CA MET A 70 -1.90 -3.46 -0.54
C MET A 70 -1.63 -1.95 -0.65
N LEU A 71 -1.57 -1.27 0.50
CA LEU A 71 -1.35 0.19 0.53
C LEU A 71 0.04 0.55 0.04
N GLN A 72 1.06 -0.25 0.38
CA GLN A 72 2.41 -0.06 -0.16
C GLN A 72 2.45 -0.16 -1.69
N ARG A 73 1.67 -1.07 -2.29
CA ARG A 73 1.61 -1.22 -3.76
C ARG A 73 1.07 0.03 -4.47
N CYS A 74 0.05 0.66 -3.92
CA CYS A 74 -0.59 1.83 -4.53
C CYS A 74 -0.11 3.18 -3.98
N GLY A 75 0.93 3.19 -3.13
CA GLY A 75 1.44 4.40 -2.48
C GLY A 75 0.39 5.08 -1.59
N GLY A 76 -0.47 4.29 -0.97
CA GLY A 76 -1.52 4.69 -0.05
C GLY A 76 -1.08 4.77 1.40
N ALA A 77 -1.94 5.28 2.28
CA ALA A 77 -1.68 5.36 3.72
C ALA A 77 -2.71 4.58 4.56
N LEU A 78 -2.25 3.99 5.67
CA LEU A 78 -3.10 3.46 6.73
C LEU A 78 -3.04 4.40 7.93
N VAL A 79 -4.21 4.84 8.40
CA VAL A 79 -4.35 5.64 9.63
C VAL A 79 -5.29 4.91 10.56
N LEU A 80 -4.84 4.64 11.79
CA LEU A 80 -5.59 3.89 12.79
C LEU A 80 -5.90 4.78 13.99
N HIS A 81 -7.18 4.80 14.39
CA HIS A 81 -7.68 5.45 15.58
C HIS A 81 -8.52 4.46 16.39
N GLU A 82 -8.56 4.61 17.71
CA GLU A 82 -9.35 3.75 18.61
C GLU A 82 -10.88 3.92 18.45
N GLY A 83 -11.34 4.78 17.55
CA GLY A 83 -12.76 5.01 17.27
C GLY A 83 -12.99 6.20 16.36
N PHE A 84 -14.25 6.46 16.06
CA PHE A 84 -14.68 7.64 15.31
C PHE A 84 -14.76 8.86 16.23
N GLY A 85 -13.61 9.50 16.47
CA GLY A 85 -13.47 10.71 17.27
C GLY A 85 -12.88 11.89 16.49
N GLU A 86 -12.62 13.00 17.19
CA GLU A 86 -12.14 14.26 16.59
C GLU A 86 -10.84 14.09 15.80
N ARG A 87 -9.93 13.22 16.26
CA ARG A 87 -8.66 12.95 15.56
C ARG A 87 -8.88 12.31 14.19
N LEU A 88 -9.75 11.30 14.12
CA LEU A 88 -10.13 10.67 12.86
C LEU A 88 -10.83 11.68 11.94
N ALA A 89 -11.71 12.52 12.47
CA ALA A 89 -12.39 13.55 11.70
C ALA A 89 -11.40 14.57 11.11
N ALA A 90 -10.40 15.00 11.88
CA ALA A 90 -9.34 15.89 11.42
C ALA A 90 -8.50 15.25 10.32
N ASP A 91 -8.07 13.98 10.50
CA ASP A 91 -7.31 13.26 9.50
C ASP A 91 -8.12 13.01 8.22
N LEU A 92 -9.43 12.76 8.36
CA LEU A 92 -10.34 12.59 7.25
C LEU A 92 -10.52 13.89 6.46
N ALA A 93 -10.64 15.03 7.15
CA ALA A 93 -10.71 16.34 6.50
C ALA A 93 -9.40 16.70 5.79
N ALA A 94 -8.25 16.28 6.34
CA ALA A 94 -6.94 16.53 5.75
C ALA A 94 -6.59 15.56 4.60
N ALA A 95 -7.13 14.33 4.59
CA ALA A 95 -6.75 13.30 3.63
C ALA A 95 -6.94 13.72 2.14
N PRO A 96 -8.06 14.34 1.73
CA PRO A 96 -8.23 14.82 0.36
C PRO A 96 -7.25 15.91 -0.05
N LEU A 97 -6.74 16.69 0.91
CA LEU A 97 -5.82 17.81 0.68
C LEU A 97 -4.37 17.35 0.50
N ARG A 98 -4.05 16.10 0.85
CA ARG A 98 -2.71 15.55 0.68
C ARG A 98 -2.34 15.60 -0.80
N GLN A 99 -1.13 16.04 -1.09
CA GLN A 99 -0.60 16.01 -2.44
C GLN A 99 -0.60 14.57 -2.98
N LYS A 100 -0.82 14.47 -4.28
CA LYS A 100 -0.83 13.22 -5.00
C LYS A 100 0.15 13.33 -6.16
N ALA A 101 1.05 12.37 -6.26
CA ALA A 101 1.86 12.12 -7.44
C ALA A 101 1.73 10.63 -7.78
N ALA A 102 1.66 10.31 -9.07
CA ALA A 102 1.67 8.94 -9.57
C ALA A 102 2.81 8.78 -10.55
N HIS A 103 3.28 7.55 -10.74
CA HIS A 103 4.40 7.21 -11.63
C HIS A 103 5.70 7.98 -11.29
N GLY A 104 5.91 8.26 -10.00
CA GLY A 104 7.18 8.82 -9.53
C GLY A 104 8.31 7.82 -9.78
N LEU A 105 9.45 8.32 -10.27
CA LEU A 105 10.63 7.52 -10.52
C LEU A 105 11.77 8.01 -9.64
N VAL A 106 12.46 7.06 -9.00
CA VAL A 106 13.62 7.33 -8.16
C VAL A 106 14.83 6.70 -8.82
N ASP A 107 15.79 7.53 -9.24
CA ASP A 107 17.11 7.11 -9.73
C ASP A 107 18.14 7.27 -8.60
N VAL A 108 18.78 6.18 -8.20
CA VAL A 108 19.79 6.17 -7.13
C VAL A 108 21.16 5.92 -7.75
N ARG A 109 22.06 6.90 -7.60
CA ARG A 109 23.44 6.85 -8.11
C ARG A 109 24.41 6.81 -6.94
N VAL A 110 25.35 5.87 -7.00
CA VAL A 110 26.36 5.67 -5.95
C VAL A 110 27.75 5.70 -6.58
N SER A 111 28.76 6.11 -5.79
CA SER A 111 30.15 6.13 -6.23
C SER A 111 30.69 4.73 -6.49
N ALA A 112 31.80 4.64 -7.24
CA ALA A 112 32.46 3.37 -7.51
C ALA A 112 32.80 2.61 -6.21
N GLY A 113 32.48 1.31 -6.17
CA GLY A 113 32.69 0.45 -5.00
C GLY A 113 31.53 0.44 -3.98
N LEU A 114 30.50 1.27 -4.17
CA LEU A 114 29.29 1.24 -3.36
C LEU A 114 28.16 0.48 -4.07
N VAL A 115 27.28 -0.14 -3.28
CA VAL A 115 26.10 -0.87 -3.81
C VAL A 115 24.86 -0.46 -3.02
N VAL A 116 23.72 -0.37 -3.72
CA VAL A 116 22.41 -0.28 -3.08
C VAL A 116 21.91 -1.70 -2.90
N ASP A 117 21.80 -2.13 -1.65
CA ASP A 117 21.42 -3.50 -1.30
C ASP A 117 19.89 -3.66 -1.18
N HIS A 118 19.25 -2.73 -0.47
CA HIS A 118 17.82 -2.77 -0.20
C HIS A 118 17.17 -1.39 -0.32
N LEU A 119 15.91 -1.40 -0.75
CA LEU A 119 15.01 -0.26 -0.70
C LEU A 119 13.86 -0.63 0.23
N ILE A 120 13.63 0.17 1.27
CA ILE A 120 12.55 -0.04 2.25
C ILE A 120 11.52 1.08 2.05
N GLY A 121 10.30 0.71 1.69
CA GLY A 121 9.19 1.65 1.52
C GLY A 121 8.30 1.32 0.32
N PRO A 122 7.32 2.21 0.01
CA PRO A 122 6.37 2.02 -1.08
C PRO A 122 7.01 2.33 -2.44
N ALA A 123 7.84 1.40 -2.91
CA ALA A 123 8.49 1.47 -4.21
C ALA A 123 8.63 0.07 -4.81
N GLU A 124 8.49 -0.01 -6.13
CA GLU A 124 8.70 -1.24 -6.88
C GLU A 124 9.93 -1.09 -7.78
N PRO A 125 10.72 -2.16 -7.96
CA PRO A 125 11.85 -2.14 -8.88
C PRO A 125 11.36 -1.93 -10.32
N LEU A 126 12.10 -1.13 -11.08
CA LEU A 126 11.81 -0.97 -12.51
C LEU A 126 12.04 -2.30 -13.25
N PRO A 127 11.17 -2.68 -14.20
CA PRO A 127 11.37 -3.87 -15.03
C PRO A 127 12.73 -3.84 -15.74
N SER A 128 13.45 -4.95 -15.71
CA SER A 128 14.72 -5.11 -16.43
C SER A 128 14.50 -4.96 -17.94
N GLY A 129 15.24 -4.04 -18.58
CA GLY A 129 15.14 -3.75 -20.01
C GLY A 129 14.41 -2.45 -20.36
N ASP A 130 13.94 -1.69 -19.36
CA ASP A 130 13.32 -0.39 -19.61
C ASP A 130 14.29 0.62 -20.23
N LYS A 131 13.83 1.43 -21.17
CA LYS A 131 14.70 2.39 -21.90
C LYS A 131 15.41 3.36 -20.96
N LEU A 132 14.84 3.63 -19.79
CA LEU A 132 15.40 4.49 -18.75
C LEU A 132 16.60 3.84 -18.03
N THR A 133 16.55 2.53 -17.76
CA THR A 133 17.71 1.81 -17.19
C THR A 133 18.82 1.64 -18.23
N ALA A 134 18.46 1.42 -19.49
CA ALA A 134 19.42 1.38 -20.60
C ALA A 134 20.08 2.76 -20.86
N ALA A 135 19.32 3.86 -20.81
CA ALA A 135 19.84 5.22 -20.97
C ALA A 135 20.72 5.65 -19.79
N ALA A 136 20.34 5.32 -18.56
CA ALA A 136 21.17 5.56 -17.37
C ALA A 136 22.49 4.77 -17.42
N GLY A 137 22.45 3.50 -17.87
CA GLY A 137 23.65 2.68 -18.07
C GLY A 137 24.54 3.16 -19.23
N ALA A 138 23.97 3.75 -20.28
CA ALA A 138 24.72 4.31 -21.41
C ALA A 138 25.42 5.63 -21.05
N ALA A 139 24.79 6.49 -20.24
CA ALA A 139 25.37 7.74 -19.76
C ALA A 139 26.55 7.51 -18.77
N LEU A 140 26.65 6.33 -18.17
CA LEU A 140 27.75 5.96 -17.26
C LEU A 140 29.02 5.46 -17.98
N LYS A 141 28.97 5.20 -19.30
CA LYS A 141 30.10 4.69 -20.10
C LYS A 141 30.80 5.77 -20.95
N ALA A 142 30.39 7.03 -20.84
CA ALA A 142 31.01 8.19 -21.46
C ALA A 142 31.79 9.00 -20.42
#